data_AF-A0A3P7G0H2-F1
#
_entry.id   AF-A0A3P7G0H2-F1
#
_cell.length_a   1.000
_cell.length_b   1.000
_cell.length_c   1.000
_cell.angle_alpha   90.00
_cell.angle_beta   90.00
_cell.angle_gamma   90.00
#
_symmetry.space_group_name_H-M   'P 1'
#
loop_
_entity.id
_entity.type
_entity.pdbx_description
1 polymer ?
#
loop_
_entity_poly.entity_id
_entity_poly.type
_entity_poly.pdbx_seq_one_letter_code
_entity_poly.pdbx_strand_id
1 'polypeptide(L)' 'MHDKAIVVNMKKDAVTESNPRVISEHEGRQIAKNLPKCSAYYETCSTYGLNVDRIFKDG' A
#
# COMPACT_ATOMS: atom_id res chain seq x y z
N MET A 1 8.73 14.79 12.78
CA MET A 1 7.33 14.35 12.61
C MET A 1 7.42 13.09 11.75
N HIS A 2 7.05 11.92 12.27
CA HIS A 2 7.09 10.70 11.46
C HIS A 2 5.85 10.68 10.58
N ASP A 3 6.02 11.00 9.30
CA ASP A 3 4.99 10.75 8.30
C ASP A 3 4.80 9.24 8.20
N LYS A 4 3.55 8.79 8.32
CA LYS A 4 3.17 7.40 8.15
C LYS A 4 2.97 7.12 6.66
N ALA A 5 3.17 5.89 6.24
CA ALA A 5 2.78 5.45 4.91
C ALA A 5 1.62 4.47 5.01
N ILE A 6 0.63 4.58 4.13
CA ILE A 6 -0.31 3.48 3.92
C ILE A 6 0.39 2.42 3.09
N VAL A 7 0.51 1.23 3.65
CA VAL A 7 1.08 0.07 2.96
C VAL A 7 -0.05 -0.89 2.59
N VAL A 8 -0.28 -1.09 1.30
CA VAL A 8 -1.19 -2.11 0.80
C VAL A 8 -0.36 -3.29 0.28
N ASN A 9 -0.42 -4.42 0.99
CA ASN A 9 0.24 -5.64 0.55
C ASN A 9 -0.66 -6.38 -0.45
N MET A 10 -0.31 -6.30 -1.73
CA MET A 10 -0.84 -7.15 -2.76
C MET A 10 -0.16 -8.52 -2.70
N LYS A 11 -0.73 -9.45 -1.92
CA LYS A 11 -0.37 -10.87 -2.05
C LYS A 11 -1.04 -11.41 -3.31
N LYS A 12 -0.28 -11.93 -4.28
CA LYS A 12 -0.87 -12.55 -5.49
C LYS A 12 -1.80 -13.72 -5.16
N ASP A 13 -1.59 -14.41 -4.03
CA ASP A 13 -2.53 -15.44 -3.55
C ASP A 13 -3.79 -14.86 -2.89
N ALA A 14 -3.76 -13.59 -2.48
CA ALA A 14 -4.93 -12.93 -1.93
C ALA A 14 -5.79 -12.30 -3.02
N VAL A 15 -5.21 -11.87 -4.15
CA VAL A 15 -5.99 -11.37 -5.29
C VAL A 15 -6.19 -12.48 -6.30
N THR A 16 -7.27 -13.23 -6.14
CA THR A 16 -7.70 -14.29 -7.08
C THR A 16 -9.02 -13.89 -7.72
N GLU A 17 -9.48 -14.62 -8.74
CA GLU A 17 -10.84 -14.41 -9.28
C GLU A 17 -11.91 -14.56 -8.18
N SER A 18 -11.65 -15.39 -7.17
CA SER A 18 -12.51 -15.58 -6.00
C SER A 18 -12.35 -14.51 -4.90
N ASN A 19 -11.27 -13.70 -4.94
CA ASN A 19 -11.06 -12.59 -4.01
C ASN A 19 -10.47 -11.38 -4.78
N PRO A 20 -11.29 -10.69 -5.59
CA PRO A 20 -10.81 -9.61 -6.43
C PRO A 20 -10.34 -8.43 -5.58
N ARG A 21 -9.45 -7.63 -6.15
CA ARG A 21 -9.01 -6.38 -5.52
C ARG A 21 -10.21 -5.46 -5.30
N VAL A 22 -10.52 -5.18 -4.04
CA VAL A 22 -11.65 -4.30 -3.66
C VAL A 22 -11.28 -2.82 -3.69
N ILE A 23 -10.04 -2.47 -3.30
CA ILE A 23 -9.55 -1.09 -3.23
C ILE A 23 -8.64 -0.83 -4.42
N SER A 24 -9.06 0.07 -5.32
CA SER A 24 -8.20 0.50 -6.43
C SER A 24 -7.05 1.38 -5.94
N GLU A 25 -6.02 1.52 -6.76
CA GLU A 25 -4.87 2.37 -6.46
C GLU A 25 -5.29 3.84 -6.29
N HIS A 26 -6.32 4.28 -7.03
CA HIS A 26 -6.88 5.63 -6.88
C HIS A 26 -7.51 5.82 -5.51
N GLU A 27 -8.37 4.89 -5.09
CA GLU A 27 -9.04 4.92 -3.79
C GLU A 27 -8.02 4.89 -2.66
N GLY A 28 -7.02 4.02 -2.75
CA GLY A 28 -5.92 3.93 -1.78
C GLY A 28 -5.17 5.26 -1.61
N ARG A 29 -4.89 5.96 -2.71
CA ARG A 29 -4.26 7.29 -2.69
C ARG A 29 -5.18 8.37 -2.11
N GLN A 30 -6.48 8.35 -2.40
CA GLN A 30 -7.43 9.29 -1.79
C GLN A 30 -7.49 9.10 -0.28
N ILE A 31 -7.52 7.84 0.20
CA ILE A 31 -7.50 7.52 1.63
C ILE A 31 -6.20 8.04 2.26
N ALA A 32 -5.04 7.81 1.63
CA ALA A 32 -3.75 8.30 2.13
C ALA A 32 -3.75 9.84 2.29
N LYS A 33 -4.26 10.58 1.29
CA LYS A 33 -4.36 12.04 1.35
C LYS A 33 -5.29 12.55 2.44
N ASN A 34 -6.35 11.81 2.74
CA ASN A 34 -7.33 12.17 3.77
C ASN A 34 -6.85 11.83 5.19
N LEU A 35 -5.77 11.05 5.35
CA LEU A 35 -5.22 10.74 6.67
C LEU A 35 -4.23 11.82 7.11
N PRO A 36 -4.42 12.44 8.29
CA PRO A 36 -3.65 13.62 8.74
C PRO A 36 -2.16 13.34 9.03
N LYS A 37 -1.71 12.10 8.90
CA LYS A 37 -0.33 11.69 9.13
C LYS A 37 0.19 10.78 8.03
N CYS A 38 -0.52 10.61 6.90
CA CYS A 38 -0.02 9.78 5.81
C CYS A 38 0.39 10.64 4.62
N SER A 39 1.68 10.68 4.31
CA SER A 39 2.20 11.43 3.16
C SER A 39 2.26 10.58 1.88
N ALA A 40 2.24 9.26 2.03
CA ALA A 40 2.45 8.33 0.93
C ALA A 40 1.56 7.09 0.97
N TYR A 41 1.31 6.55 -0.21
CA TYR A 41 0.63 5.27 -0.45
C TYR A 41 1.60 4.36 -1.21
N TYR A 42 1.91 3.20 -0.64
CA TYR A 42 2.79 2.21 -1.25
C TYR A 42 2.08 0.88 -1.38
N GLU A 43 2.03 0.37 -2.61
CA GLU A 43 1.66 -1.02 -2.84
C GLU A 43 2.91 -1.88 -2.75
N THR A 44 2.88 -2.88 -1.87
CA THR A 44 3.93 -3.88 -1.75
C THR A 44 3.45 -5.24 -2.19
N CYS A 45 4.39 -6.09 -2.57
CA CYS A 45 4.13 -7.50 -2.76
C CYS A 45 5.22 -8.29 -2.06
N SER A 46 4.86 -8.91 -0.93
CA SER A 46 5.81 -9.72 -0.17
C SER A 46 6.36 -10.91 -0.96
N THR A 47 5.65 -11.40 -1.98
CA THR A 47 6.09 -12.53 -2.82
C THR A 47 7.34 -12.20 -3.65
N TYR A 48 7.49 -10.94 -4.09
CA TYR A 48 8.63 -10.52 -4.92
C TYR A 48 9.48 -9.42 -4.29
N GLY A 49 9.21 -9.06 -3.02
CA GLY A 49 9.87 -7.94 -2.36
C GLY A 49 9.55 -6.57 -2.97
N LEU A 50 8.45 -6.43 -3.71
CA LEU A 50 8.13 -5.18 -4.39
C LEU A 50 7.86 -4.07 -3.37
N ASN A 51 8.57 -2.94 -3.51
CA ASN A 51 8.45 -1.73 -2.68
C ASN A 51 8.67 -1.91 -1.17
N VAL A 52 9.14 -3.08 -0.72
CA VAL A 52 9.40 -3.33 0.70
C VAL A 52 10.49 -2.37 1.21
N ASP A 53 11.61 -2.23 0.49
CA ASP A 53 12.68 -1.28 0.82
C ASP A 53 12.23 0.19 0.86
N ARG A 54 11.21 0.56 0.07
CA ARG A 54 10.73 1.95 0.03
C ARG A 54 9.98 2.33 1.29
N ILE A 55 9.22 1.40 1.87
CA ILE A 55 8.55 1.64 3.16
C ILE A 55 9.57 1.91 4.27
N PHE A 56 10.65 1.13 4.29
CA PHE A 56 11.65 1.23 5.34
C PHE A 56 12.62 2.40 5.17
N LYS A 57 12.73 2.96 3.95
CA LYS A 57 13.58 4.14 3.67
C LYS A 57 12.87 5.47 3.90
N ASP A 58 11.54 5.50 3.82
CA ASP A 58 10.72 6.71 4.02
C ASP A 58 10.13 6.83 5.45
N GLY A 59 10.53 5.96 6.38
CA GLY A 59 10.13 6.02 7.80
C GLY A 59 11.21 6.66 8.69
#